data_AF-A0A1K1P328-F1
#
_entry.id   AF-A0A1K1P328-F1
#
_cell.length_a   1.000
_cell.length_b   1.000
_cell.length_c   1.000
_cell.angle_alpha   90.00
_cell.angle_beta   90.00
_cell.angle_gamma   90.00
#
_symmetry.space_group_name_H-M   'P 1'
#
loop_
_entity.id
_entity.type
_entity.pdbx_description
1 polymer ?
#
loop_
_entity_poly.entity_id
_entity_poly.type
_entity_poly.pdbx_seq_one_letter_code
_entity_poly.pdbx_strand_id
1 'polypeptide(L)'
;MRKIAILVLLVLNLGCAKHKVKLPKASEITVKYRVLDEEISPNNVNCANKVVPYLQMKDHDCSFKIEEFEFDIERKYVLNKNGSLKEYWRYLAEGPLTYSMQQLNGDLKFKSFEELSNFNIKIAEDRTAIVDNNTIFKIERIFEKEKLILIEKGSKNILGGRRILYAYE
;
A
#
# COMPACT_ATOMS: atom_id res chain seq x y z
N MET A 1 -4.92 -10.72 -68.43
CA MET A 1 -6.10 -10.87 -67.56
C MET A 1 -5.68 -11.53 -66.26
N ARG A 2 -6.20 -11.02 -65.13
CA ARG A 2 -6.17 -11.55 -63.75
C ARG A 2 -4.83 -11.46 -63.01
N LYS A 3 -4.78 -11.07 -61.75
CA LYS A 3 -5.69 -10.36 -60.83
C LYS A 3 -4.78 -9.97 -59.66
N ILE A 4 -4.94 -8.75 -59.16
CA ILE A 4 -4.29 -8.22 -57.96
C ILE A 4 -4.60 -9.13 -56.77
N ALA A 5 -3.60 -9.47 -55.99
CA ALA A 5 -3.78 -9.93 -54.61
C ALA A 5 -2.75 -9.22 -53.73
N ILE A 6 -3.09 -7.97 -53.39
CA ILE A 6 -2.54 -7.25 -52.24
C ILE A 6 -3.04 -8.02 -51.02
N LEU A 7 -2.17 -8.85 -50.43
CA LEU A 7 -2.47 -9.49 -49.16
C LEU A 7 -2.24 -8.45 -48.06
N VAL A 8 -3.36 -7.90 -47.61
CA VAL A 8 -3.49 -6.93 -46.53
C VAL A 8 -2.84 -7.51 -45.26
N LEU A 9 -1.75 -6.87 -44.80
CA LEU A 9 -1.26 -7.00 -43.42
C LEU A 9 -2.28 -6.33 -42.49
N LEU A 10 -3.35 -7.05 -42.14
CA LEU A 10 -4.23 -6.72 -41.01
C LEU A 10 -3.97 -7.75 -39.92
N VAL A 11 -2.83 -7.65 -39.26
CA VAL A 11 -2.52 -8.51 -38.12
C VAL A 11 -2.11 -7.64 -36.93
N LEU A 12 -3.13 -7.42 -36.10
CA LEU A 12 -3.04 -7.32 -34.63
C LEU A 12 -2.44 -6.03 -34.05
N ASN A 13 -3.10 -4.90 -34.29
CA ASN A 13 -3.25 -3.89 -33.23
C ASN A 13 -4.31 -4.37 -32.22
N LEU A 14 -4.12 -5.55 -31.62
CA LEU A 14 -4.70 -5.81 -30.30
C LEU A 14 -3.89 -4.94 -29.34
N GLY A 15 -4.31 -3.67 -29.23
CA GLY A 15 -3.88 -2.84 -28.12
C GLY A 15 -4.13 -3.65 -26.86
N CYS A 16 -3.04 -3.99 -26.15
CA CYS A 16 -3.12 -4.48 -24.78
C CYS A 16 -3.91 -3.43 -24.00
N ALA A 17 -5.23 -3.62 -23.90
CA ALA A 17 -6.04 -2.88 -22.96
C ALA A 17 -5.48 -3.28 -21.61
N LYS A 18 -4.61 -2.42 -21.04
CA LYS A 18 -4.03 -2.63 -19.71
C LYS A 18 -5.21 -2.91 -18.80
N HIS A 19 -5.35 -4.18 -18.39
CA HIS A 19 -6.43 -4.58 -17.52
C HIS A 19 -6.25 -3.77 -16.25
N LYS A 20 -7.13 -2.78 -16.02
CA LYS A 20 -7.03 -1.95 -14.83
C LYS A 20 -7.30 -2.85 -13.64
N VAL A 21 -6.33 -2.97 -12.75
CA VAL A 21 -6.47 -3.67 -11.47
C VAL A 21 -7.57 -2.95 -10.68
N LYS A 22 -8.57 -3.70 -10.21
CA LYS A 22 -9.76 -3.16 -9.53
C LYS A 22 -10.05 -3.91 -8.25
N LEU A 23 -10.40 -3.19 -7.19
CA LEU A 23 -10.80 -3.80 -5.93
C LEU A 23 -12.18 -4.47 -6.00
N PRO A 24 -12.40 -5.62 -5.32
CA PRO A 24 -13.72 -6.25 -5.18
C PRO A 24 -14.76 -5.28 -4.60
N LYS A 25 -16.03 -5.33 -5.01
CA LYS A 25 -17.03 -4.28 -4.68
C LYS A 25 -17.25 -3.98 -3.19
N ALA A 26 -17.11 -4.98 -2.33
CA ALA A 26 -17.39 -4.86 -0.89
C ALA A 26 -16.15 -4.52 -0.05
N SER A 27 -15.00 -4.24 -0.67
CA SER A 27 -13.77 -4.00 0.10
C SER A 27 -13.84 -2.73 0.93
N GLU A 28 -13.41 -2.83 2.18
CA GLU A 28 -13.16 -1.72 3.11
C GLU A 28 -11.67 -1.71 3.48
N ILE A 29 -11.02 -0.54 3.48
CA ILE A 29 -9.61 -0.43 3.90
C ILE A 29 -9.55 -0.44 5.42
N THR A 30 -8.77 -1.36 5.99
CA THR A 30 -8.64 -1.55 7.44
C THR A 30 -7.29 -1.10 7.98
N VAL A 31 -6.24 -1.19 7.16
CA VAL A 31 -4.87 -0.80 7.57
C VAL A 31 -4.15 -0.12 6.41
N LYS A 32 -3.37 0.92 6.71
CA LYS A 32 -2.30 1.42 5.84
C LYS A 32 -0.96 1.04 6.45
N TYR A 33 -0.01 0.63 5.62
CA TYR A 33 1.39 0.45 5.96
C TYR A 33 2.24 1.43 5.16
N ARG A 34 3.20 2.08 5.83
CA ARG A 34 4.35 2.71 5.17
C ARG A 34 5.53 1.78 5.42
N VAL A 35 6.15 1.31 4.35
CA VAL A 35 7.21 0.30 4.43
C VAL A 35 8.44 0.68 3.60
N LEU A 36 9.56 0.09 3.94
CA LEU A 36 10.81 0.14 3.18
C LEU A 36 10.90 -1.16 2.38
N ASP A 37 11.20 -1.07 1.09
CA ASP A 37 11.51 -2.26 0.28
C ASP A 37 13.02 -2.53 0.26
N GLU A 38 13.43 -3.61 -0.39
CA GLU A 38 14.82 -4.06 -0.47
C GLU A 38 15.79 -3.01 -1.07
N GLU A 39 15.29 -2.04 -1.85
CA GLU A 39 16.12 -0.94 -2.38
C GLU A 39 16.57 0.01 -1.26
N ILE A 40 15.74 0.19 -0.22
CA ILE A 40 15.95 1.17 0.86
C ILE A 40 16.43 0.50 2.14
N SER A 41 15.94 -0.71 2.42
CA SER A 41 16.36 -1.54 3.55
C SER A 41 16.89 -2.88 3.04
N PRO A 42 18.07 -2.89 2.39
CA PRO A 42 18.64 -4.14 1.91
C PRO A 42 18.87 -5.07 3.09
N ASN A 43 18.44 -6.33 2.96
CA ASN A 43 18.47 -7.34 4.02
C ASN A 43 17.67 -6.99 5.28
N ASN A 44 16.68 -6.09 5.19
CA ASN A 44 15.72 -5.84 6.28
C ASN A 44 16.38 -5.30 7.58
N VAL A 45 17.46 -4.51 7.43
CA VAL A 45 18.34 -4.06 8.54
C VAL A 45 17.64 -3.18 9.58
N ASN A 46 16.47 -2.63 9.28
CA ASN A 46 15.73 -1.78 10.22
C ASN A 46 14.88 -2.59 11.22
N CYS A 47 14.80 -3.91 11.03
CA CYS A 47 14.12 -4.83 11.91
C CYS A 47 15.10 -5.89 12.42
N ALA A 48 15.23 -6.01 13.74
CA ALA A 48 16.12 -7.00 14.35
C ALA A 48 15.57 -8.45 14.22
N ASN A 49 14.30 -8.60 13.81
CA ASN A 49 13.61 -9.88 13.73
C ASN A 49 13.69 -10.51 12.33
N LYS A 50 13.36 -11.79 12.26
CA LYS A 50 13.30 -12.56 11.00
C LYS A 50 12.14 -12.08 10.11
N VAL A 51 12.38 -11.99 8.81
CA VAL A 51 11.31 -11.81 7.80
C VAL A 51 10.39 -13.03 7.78
N VAL A 52 9.09 -12.80 7.94
CA VAL A 52 8.06 -13.86 7.93
C VAL A 52 7.04 -13.64 6.80
N PRO A 53 6.34 -14.68 6.30
CA PRO A 53 5.24 -14.48 5.36
C PRO A 53 4.15 -13.57 5.96
N TYR A 54 3.55 -12.67 5.17
CA TYR A 54 2.56 -11.70 5.66
C TYR A 54 1.41 -12.33 6.48
N LEU A 55 0.84 -13.43 5.99
CA LEU A 55 -0.25 -14.14 6.67
C LEU A 55 0.15 -14.80 8.00
N GLN A 56 1.45 -14.87 8.29
CA GLN A 56 2.00 -15.43 9.53
C GLN A 56 2.51 -14.35 10.48
N MET A 57 2.38 -13.07 10.10
CA MET A 57 2.83 -11.96 10.95
C MET A 57 2.06 -11.92 12.26
N LYS A 58 2.82 -11.68 13.32
CA LYS A 58 2.35 -11.26 14.63
C LYS A 58 2.47 -9.75 14.76
N ASP A 59 1.80 -9.17 15.74
CA ASP A 59 1.76 -7.72 15.93
C ASP A 59 3.14 -7.07 16.16
N HIS A 60 4.12 -7.81 16.69
CA HIS A 60 5.47 -7.30 16.94
C HIS A 60 6.47 -7.59 15.80
N ASP A 61 6.05 -8.31 14.76
CA ASP A 61 6.92 -8.56 13.60
C ASP A 61 7.06 -7.27 12.79
N CYS A 62 8.31 -6.85 12.56
CA CYS A 62 8.63 -5.60 11.87
C CYS A 62 9.00 -5.77 10.40
N SER A 63 9.12 -7.00 9.90
CA SER A 63 9.39 -7.28 8.49
C SER A 63 8.59 -8.46 7.99
N PHE A 64 8.19 -8.40 6.72
CA PHE A 64 7.44 -9.48 6.10
C PHE A 64 7.70 -9.66 4.62
N LYS A 65 7.30 -10.82 4.12
CA LYS A 65 7.39 -11.20 2.71
C LYS A 65 6.02 -11.49 2.11
N ILE A 66 5.82 -11.05 0.87
CA ILE A 66 4.70 -11.41 0.00
C ILE A 66 5.23 -11.65 -1.41
N GLU A 67 5.04 -12.85 -1.94
CA GLU A 67 5.58 -13.24 -3.24
C GLU A 67 7.08 -12.91 -3.35
N GLU A 68 7.48 -12.08 -4.32
CA GLU A 68 8.85 -11.61 -4.53
C GLU A 68 9.26 -10.43 -3.64
N PHE A 69 8.34 -9.80 -2.91
CA PHE A 69 8.60 -8.58 -2.16
C PHE A 69 8.91 -8.85 -0.70
N GLU A 70 9.99 -8.22 -0.20
CA GLU A 70 10.28 -8.10 1.22
C GLU A 70 10.15 -6.64 1.66
N PHE A 71 9.56 -6.44 2.84
CA PHE A 71 9.24 -5.13 3.37
C PHE A 71 9.55 -5.02 4.86
N ASP A 72 10.16 -3.91 5.25
CA ASP A 72 10.25 -3.46 6.65
C ASP A 72 9.14 -2.45 6.94
N ILE A 73 8.36 -2.69 7.99
CA ILE A 73 7.32 -1.76 8.42
C ILE A 73 7.98 -0.57 9.10
N GLU A 74 7.72 0.63 8.59
CA GLU A 74 8.10 1.88 9.25
C GLU A 74 6.93 2.39 10.11
N ARG A 75 5.70 2.36 9.53
CA ARG A 75 4.46 2.83 10.17
C ARG A 75 3.27 1.93 9.82
N LYS A 76 2.36 1.76 10.78
CA LYS A 76 1.04 1.12 10.59
C LYS A 76 -0.05 2.07 11.10
N TYR A 77 -1.09 2.24 10.29
CA TYR A 77 -2.25 3.08 10.59
C TYR A 77 -3.47 2.18 10.58
N VAL A 78 -4.06 1.94 11.75
CA VAL A 78 -5.27 1.13 11.90
C VAL A 78 -6.48 2.03 11.73
N LEU A 79 -7.42 1.64 10.89
CA LEU A 79 -8.57 2.44 10.53
C LEU A 79 -9.86 1.90 11.16
N ASN A 80 -10.85 2.77 11.28
CA ASN A 80 -12.23 2.36 11.49
C ASN A 80 -12.96 2.22 10.14
N LYS A 81 -14.24 1.80 10.20
CA LYS A 81 -15.07 1.59 9.00
C LYS A 81 -15.31 2.82 8.12
N ASN A 82 -15.12 4.03 8.65
CA ASN A 82 -15.26 5.25 7.86
C ASN A 82 -13.94 5.73 7.24
N GLY A 83 -12.87 4.93 7.40
CA GLY A 83 -11.53 5.22 6.91
C GLY A 83 -10.75 6.19 7.77
N SER A 84 -11.26 6.60 8.93
CA SER A 84 -10.51 7.47 9.85
C SER A 84 -9.57 6.67 10.73
N LEU A 85 -8.51 7.33 11.20
CA LEU A 85 -7.52 6.74 12.09
C LEU A 85 -8.16 6.29 13.41
N LYS A 86 -7.86 5.06 13.82
CA LYS A 86 -8.19 4.45 15.11
C LYS A 86 -6.96 4.27 15.98
N GLU A 87 -5.83 3.92 15.38
CA GLU A 87 -4.56 3.68 16.09
C GLU A 87 -3.37 3.93 15.16
N TYR A 88 -2.27 4.40 15.72
CA TYR A 88 -1.03 4.67 14.98
C TYR A 88 0.16 3.96 15.61
N TRP A 89 0.99 3.32 14.78
CA TRP A 89 2.10 2.52 15.24
C TRP A 89 3.38 2.99 14.57
N ARG A 90 4.41 3.19 15.39
CA ARG A 90 5.75 3.54 14.98
C ARG A 90 6.67 2.35 15.22
N TYR A 91 7.12 1.71 14.16
CA TYR A 91 8.04 0.59 14.29
C TYR A 91 9.47 1.11 14.51
N LEU A 92 10.08 0.67 15.60
CA LEU A 92 11.48 0.91 15.96
C LEU A 92 12.22 -0.43 16.01
N ALA A 93 13.54 -0.38 16.14
CA ALA A 93 14.37 -1.59 16.24
C ALA A 93 13.98 -2.47 17.45
N GLU A 94 13.52 -1.84 18.53
CA GLU A 94 13.08 -2.48 19.77
C GLU A 94 11.64 -3.00 19.70
N GLY A 95 10.89 -2.67 18.64
CA GLY A 95 9.47 -3.03 18.46
C GLY A 95 8.55 -1.83 18.21
N PRO A 96 7.23 -2.06 18.05
CA PRO A 96 6.27 -1.01 17.75
C PRO A 96 5.90 -0.17 18.98
N LEU A 97 6.00 1.16 18.85
CA LEU A 97 5.34 2.12 19.73
C LEU A 97 3.93 2.40 19.22
N THR A 98 2.91 2.07 20.02
CA THR A 98 1.50 2.20 19.66
C THR A 98 0.84 3.40 20.32
N TYR A 99 0.04 4.14 19.56
CA TYR A 99 -0.65 5.34 19.98
C TYR A 99 -2.15 5.22 19.69
N SER A 100 -2.97 5.26 20.75
CA SER A 100 -4.42 5.39 20.66
C SER A 100 -4.84 6.80 20.23
N MET A 101 -6.07 6.96 19.75
CA MET A 101 -6.61 8.30 19.46
C MET A 101 -6.63 9.23 20.66
N GLN A 102 -6.82 8.71 21.88
CA GLN A 102 -6.78 9.53 23.09
C GLN A 102 -5.38 10.14 23.31
N GLN A 103 -4.32 9.33 23.16
CA GLN A 103 -2.94 9.81 23.28
C GLN A 103 -2.60 10.81 22.17
N LEU A 104 -2.97 10.52 20.93
CA LEU A 104 -2.72 11.43 19.79
C LEU A 104 -3.47 12.76 19.94
N ASN A 105 -4.68 12.75 20.49
CA ASN A 105 -5.42 13.99 20.74
C ASN A 105 -4.88 14.76 21.96
N GLY A 106 -4.18 14.09 22.87
CA GLY A 106 -3.44 14.72 23.97
C GLY A 106 -2.12 15.38 23.54
N ASP A 107 -1.52 14.93 22.43
CA ASP A 107 -0.29 15.51 21.85
C ASP A 107 -0.53 15.94 20.39
N LEU A 108 -1.16 17.11 20.24
CA LEU A 108 -1.47 17.68 18.93
C LEU A 108 -0.22 18.03 18.11
N LYS A 109 0.91 18.32 18.78
CA LYS A 109 2.17 18.63 18.10
C LYS A 109 2.73 17.37 17.44
N PHE A 110 2.78 16.25 18.17
CA PHE A 110 3.17 14.96 17.60
C PHE A 110 2.22 14.51 16.50
N LYS A 111 0.90 14.61 16.73
CA LYS A 111 -0.11 14.26 15.73
C LYS A 111 0.05 15.03 14.42
N SER A 112 0.33 16.34 14.51
CA SER A 112 0.58 17.18 13.34
C SER A 112 1.91 16.84 12.66
N PHE A 113 2.97 16.61 13.43
CA PHE A 113 4.29 16.24 12.92
C PHE A 113 4.27 14.92 12.13
N GLU A 114 3.52 13.93 12.60
CA GLU A 114 3.35 12.64 11.90
C GLU A 114 2.25 12.69 10.81
N GLU A 115 1.73 13.89 10.48
CA GLU A 115 0.71 14.13 9.45
C GLU A 115 -0.61 13.34 9.67
N LEU A 116 -1.00 13.16 10.94
CA LEU A 116 -2.17 12.38 11.35
C LEU A 116 -3.42 13.25 11.56
N SER A 117 -3.32 14.55 11.30
CA SER A 117 -4.43 15.50 11.38
C SER A 117 -5.41 15.27 10.23
N ASN A 118 -6.71 15.13 10.56
CA ASN A 118 -7.78 14.89 9.59
C ASN A 118 -7.60 13.64 8.71
N PHE A 119 -6.93 12.62 9.25
CA PHE A 119 -6.61 11.39 8.54
C PHE A 119 -7.87 10.64 8.07
N ASN A 120 -8.03 10.44 6.76
CA ASN A 120 -9.14 9.72 6.15
C ASN A 120 -8.69 8.99 4.88
N ILE A 121 -9.03 7.71 4.77
CA ILE A 121 -8.75 6.89 3.59
C ILE A 121 -10.04 6.34 3.00
N LYS A 122 -10.18 6.41 1.67
CA LYS A 122 -11.33 5.91 0.92
C LYS A 122 -10.87 5.19 -0.34
N ILE A 123 -11.68 4.26 -0.83
CA ILE A 123 -11.50 3.68 -2.16
C ILE A 123 -12.16 4.62 -3.17
N ALA A 124 -11.48 4.91 -4.27
CA ALA A 124 -12.05 5.72 -5.35
C ALA A 124 -13.29 5.02 -5.95
N GLU A 125 -14.24 5.81 -6.48
CA GLU A 125 -15.51 5.28 -6.98
C GLU A 125 -15.35 4.20 -8.07
N ASP A 126 -14.34 4.36 -8.94
CA ASP A 126 -14.04 3.40 -10.00
C ASP A 126 -13.26 2.16 -9.52
N ARG A 127 -12.89 2.15 -8.24
CA ARG A 127 -12.16 1.11 -7.50
C ARG A 127 -10.76 0.79 -8.04
N THR A 128 -10.15 1.71 -8.79
CA THR A 128 -8.78 1.55 -9.34
C THR A 128 -7.71 2.30 -8.54
N ALA A 129 -8.13 3.05 -7.52
CA ALA A 129 -7.26 3.91 -6.73
C ALA A 129 -7.73 4.00 -5.27
N ILE A 130 -6.82 4.43 -4.40
CA ILE A 130 -7.07 4.79 -3.01
C ILE A 130 -6.93 6.30 -2.86
N VAL A 131 -7.89 6.95 -2.22
CA VAL A 131 -7.86 8.35 -1.83
C VAL A 131 -7.41 8.40 -0.37
N ASP A 132 -6.20 8.89 -0.14
CA ASP A 132 -5.58 9.01 1.17
C ASP A 132 -5.41 10.49 1.50
N ASN A 133 -6.30 10.98 2.36
CA ASN A 133 -6.57 12.39 2.56
C ASN A 133 -6.90 13.09 1.24
N ASN A 134 -5.99 13.93 0.74
CA ASN A 134 -6.15 14.66 -0.52
C ASN A 134 -5.28 14.10 -1.65
N THR A 135 -4.65 12.95 -1.44
CA THR A 135 -3.78 12.30 -2.43
C THR A 135 -4.45 11.08 -3.03
N ILE A 136 -4.40 10.98 -4.36
CA ILE A 136 -4.92 9.82 -5.09
C ILE A 136 -3.75 8.90 -5.44
N PHE A 137 -3.80 7.67 -4.95
CA PHE A 137 -2.81 6.63 -5.18
C PHE A 137 -3.37 5.55 -6.10
N LYS A 138 -2.66 5.29 -7.21
CA LYS A 138 -3.01 4.23 -8.16
C LYS A 138 -2.57 2.87 -7.63
N ILE A 139 -3.40 1.86 -7.87
CA ILE A 139 -3.11 0.48 -7.49
C ILE A 139 -2.13 -0.13 -8.51
N GLU A 140 -1.00 -0.63 -8.01
CA GLU A 140 -0.02 -1.38 -8.80
C GLU A 140 -0.43 -2.85 -8.88
N ARG A 141 -0.70 -3.45 -7.72
CA ARG A 141 -1.03 -4.88 -7.59
C ARG A 141 -2.00 -5.09 -6.43
N ILE A 142 -2.88 -6.08 -6.56
CA ILE A 142 -3.71 -6.59 -5.48
C ILE A 142 -3.27 -8.03 -5.22
N PHE A 143 -2.89 -8.31 -3.97
CA PHE A 143 -2.63 -9.66 -3.48
C PHE A 143 -3.93 -10.17 -2.85
N GLU A 144 -4.76 -10.84 -3.65
CA GLU A 144 -6.12 -11.21 -3.23
C GLU A 144 -6.14 -12.16 -2.02
N LYS A 145 -5.15 -13.06 -1.94
CA LYS A 145 -5.04 -14.04 -0.85
C LYS A 145 -4.68 -13.37 0.47
N GLU A 146 -3.76 -12.43 0.45
CA GLU A 146 -3.30 -11.65 1.61
C GLU A 146 -4.25 -10.48 1.94
N LYS A 147 -5.20 -10.19 1.04
CA LYS A 147 -6.04 -8.98 1.03
C LYS A 147 -5.22 -7.69 1.18
N LEU A 148 -4.18 -7.57 0.36
CA LEU A 148 -3.29 -6.42 0.34
C LEU A 148 -3.28 -5.73 -1.02
N ILE A 149 -3.09 -4.41 -0.98
CA ILE A 149 -2.99 -3.54 -2.14
C ILE A 149 -1.61 -2.91 -2.08
N LEU A 150 -0.82 -3.12 -3.13
CA LEU A 150 0.42 -2.40 -3.34
C LEU A 150 0.17 -1.20 -4.24
N ILE A 151 0.66 -0.04 -3.83
CA ILE A 151 0.53 1.22 -4.56
C ILE A 151 1.69 1.41 -5.52
N GLU A 152 1.38 1.98 -6.68
CA GLU A 152 2.38 2.35 -7.68
C GLU A 152 3.46 3.24 -7.04
N LYS A 153 4.73 2.91 -7.27
CA LYS A 153 5.83 3.86 -7.02
C LYS A 153 5.53 5.11 -7.85
N GLY A 154 5.16 6.22 -7.19
CA GLY A 154 5.07 7.53 -7.84
C GLY A 154 6.44 8.01 -8.34
N SER A 155 6.55 9.26 -8.78
CA SER A 155 7.88 9.87 -8.93
C SER A 155 8.61 9.71 -7.58
N LYS A 156 9.84 9.17 -7.61
CA LYS A 156 10.58 8.63 -6.45
C LYS A 156 10.71 9.58 -5.22
N ASN A 157 10.22 10.82 -5.31
CA ASN A 157 10.34 11.88 -4.33
C ASN A 157 9.16 12.10 -3.38
N ILE A 158 8.01 11.41 -3.50
CA ILE A 158 6.88 11.72 -2.60
C ILE A 158 7.09 11.15 -1.17
N LEU A 159 7.85 10.07 -1.02
CA LEU A 159 8.16 9.46 0.29
C LEU A 159 9.62 9.05 0.44
N GLY A 160 10.54 9.62 -0.35
CA GLY A 160 11.94 9.20 -0.38
C GLY A 160 12.10 7.71 -0.72
N GLY A 161 11.34 7.24 -1.72
CA GLY A 161 11.35 5.86 -2.22
C GLY A 161 10.50 4.84 -1.44
N ARG A 162 9.97 5.17 -0.26
CA ARG A 162 9.14 4.24 0.55
C ARG A 162 7.91 3.75 -0.21
N ARG A 163 7.44 2.54 0.15
CA ARG A 163 6.21 1.95 -0.40
C ARG A 163 5.04 2.16 0.54
N ILE A 164 3.84 2.15 -0.06
CA ILE A 164 2.58 2.12 0.67
C ILE A 164 1.87 0.82 0.33
N LEU A 165 1.39 0.14 1.37
CA LEU A 165 0.43 -0.95 1.23
C LEU A 165 -0.86 -0.61 1.98
N TYR A 166 -1.98 -1.14 1.50
CA TYR A 166 -3.24 -1.11 2.23
C TYR A 166 -3.80 -2.52 2.41
N ALA A 167 -4.21 -2.87 3.62
CA ALA A 167 -5.00 -4.08 3.87
C ALA A 167 -6.49 -3.77 3.75
N TYR A 168 -7.25 -4.74 3.25
CA TYR A 168 -8.69 -4.64 3.12
C TYR A 168 -9.41 -5.88 3.61
N GLU A 169 -10.71 -5.76 3.87
CA GLU A 169 -11.58 -6.90 4.20
C GLU A 169 -12.61 -7.19 3.11
#